data_AF-A0A2X3C1Y4-F1
#
_entry.id   AF-A0A2X3C1Y4-F1
#
_cell.length_a   1.000
_cell.length_b   1.000
_cell.length_c   1.000
_cell.angle_alpha   90.00
_cell.angle_beta   90.00
_cell.angle_gamma   90.00
#
_symmetry.space_group_name_H-M   'P 1'
#
loop_
_entity.id
_entity.type
_entity.pdbx_description
1 polymer ?
#
loop_
_entity_poly.entity_id
_entity_poly.type
_entity_poly.pdbx_seq_one_letter_code
_entity_poly.pdbx_strand_id
1 'polypeptide(L)'
;MRNGKSPLHVFVAVLGFSRMLYIEFTDNMRYDTLEECHRNAFSFFGGVPREVLYDNMKTVVSQRDAYRTGQHRFNPSLWQFGKEMGFSPRLCRPLQGTD
;
A
#
# COMPACT_ATOMS: atom_id res chain seq x y z
N MET A 1 -29.14 9.28 10.46
CA MET A 1 -27.75 8.81 10.26
C MET A 1 -27.82 7.41 9.68
N ARG A 2 -27.42 7.19 8.43
CA ARG A 2 -27.52 5.86 7.80
C ARG A 2 -26.45 4.93 8.39
N ASN A 3 -26.85 3.94 9.17
CA ASN A 3 -26.05 2.75 9.49
C ASN A 3 -25.89 1.91 8.21
N GLY A 4 -24.92 2.26 7.35
CA GLY A 4 -24.56 1.45 6.19
C GLY A 4 -23.70 0.27 6.62
N LYS A 5 -24.13 -0.96 6.32
CA LYS A 5 -23.44 -2.23 6.67
C LYS A 5 -22.14 -2.49 5.88
N SER A 6 -21.59 -1.47 5.23
CA SER A 6 -20.41 -1.56 4.37
C SER A 6 -19.51 -0.35 4.63
N PRO A 7 -18.34 -0.53 5.30
CA PRO A 7 -17.40 0.57 5.49
C PRO A 7 -16.89 1.05 4.14
N LEU A 8 -16.86 2.38 3.95
CA LEU A 8 -16.16 3.00 2.83
C LEU A 8 -14.67 3.09 3.19
N HIS A 9 -13.81 2.67 2.27
CA HIS A 9 -12.37 2.70 2.43
C HIS A 9 -11.77 3.79 1.54
N VAL A 10 -10.55 4.22 1.87
CA VAL A 10 -9.82 5.22 1.11
C VAL A 10 -8.38 4.74 0.91
N PHE A 11 -7.96 4.71 -0.36
CA PHE A 11 -6.57 4.58 -0.74
C PHE A 11 -5.94 5.97 -0.83
N VAL A 12 -4.75 6.11 -0.25
CA VAL A 12 -4.02 7.38 -0.23
C VAL A 12 -2.57 7.13 -0.64
N ALA A 13 -2.11 7.80 -1.69
CA ALA A 13 -0.72 7.79 -2.10
C ALA A 13 -0.13 9.21 -2.08
N VAL A 14 1.07 9.35 -1.54
CA VAL A 14 1.78 10.63 -1.42
C VAL A 14 3.20 10.49 -1.93
N LEU A 15 3.60 11.32 -2.89
CA LEU A 15 5.00 11.38 -3.31
C LEU A 15 5.86 12.03 -2.21
N GLY A 16 6.91 11.32 -1.77
CA GLY A 16 7.73 11.75 -0.64
C GLY A 16 8.44 13.10 -0.82
N PHE A 17 8.82 13.45 -2.05
CA PHE A 17 9.51 14.71 -2.36
C PHE A 17 8.53 15.88 -2.54
N SER A 18 7.63 15.79 -3.53
CA SER A 18 6.74 16.90 -3.90
C SER A 18 5.49 17.02 -3.04
N ARG A 19 5.17 15.99 -2.25
CA ARG A 19 3.90 15.87 -1.49
C ARG A 19 2.66 15.85 -2.38
N MET A 20 2.81 15.57 -3.68
CA MET A 20 1.67 15.35 -4.55
C MET A 20 0.83 14.18 -4.01
N LEU A 21 -0.48 14.40 -3.92
CA LEU A 21 -1.44 13.56 -3.24
C LEU A 21 -2.41 12.94 -4.26
N TYR A 22 -2.62 11.64 -4.17
CA TYR A 22 -3.65 10.90 -4.88
C TYR A 22 -4.56 10.22 -3.87
N ILE A 23 -5.87 10.33 -4.06
CA ILE A 23 -6.91 9.76 -3.19
C ILE A 23 -7.93 9.02 -4.06
N GLU A 24 -8.28 7.81 -3.65
CA GLU A 24 -9.32 7.01 -4.30
C GLU A 24 -10.19 6.33 -3.25
N PHE A 25 -11.51 6.41 -3.42
CA PHE A 25 -12.47 5.75 -2.53
C PHE A 25 -12.78 4.35 -3.05
N THR A 26 -12.79 3.37 -2.14
CA THR A 26 -13.05 1.97 -2.48
C THR A 26 -14.11 1.39 -1.53
N ASP A 27 -14.82 0.36 -1.98
CA ASP A 27 -15.84 -0.33 -1.18
C ASP A 27 -15.30 -1.54 -0.41
N ASN A 28 -14.02 -1.89 -0.62
CA ASN A 28 -13.37 -3.04 -0.02
C ASN A 28 -11.84 -2.85 0.11
N MET A 29 -11.17 -3.76 0.83
CA MET A 29 -9.71 -3.75 1.08
C MET A 29 -8.96 -4.98 0.52
N ARG A 30 -9.49 -5.58 -0.54
CA ARG A 30 -8.87 -6.75 -1.19
C ARG A 30 -7.62 -6.32 -1.96
N TYR A 31 -6.78 -7.31 -2.28
CA TYR A 31 -5.49 -7.06 -2.92
C TYR A 31 -5.64 -6.57 -4.37
N ASP A 32 -6.61 -7.09 -5.12
CA ASP A 32 -6.95 -6.64 -6.48
C ASP A 32 -7.33 -5.16 -6.50
N THR A 33 -8.19 -4.73 -5.56
CA THR A 33 -8.53 -3.31 -5.37
C THR A 33 -7.29 -2.46 -5.03
N LEU A 34 -6.40 -2.96 -4.16
CA LEU A 34 -5.15 -2.26 -3.85
C LEU A 34 -4.27 -2.08 -5.09
N GLU A 35 -4.13 -3.13 -5.90
CA GLU A 35 -3.32 -3.09 -7.12
C GLU A 35 -3.88 -2.09 -8.15
N GLU A 36 -5.19 -2.09 -8.37
CA GLU A 36 -5.87 -1.15 -9.25
C GLU A 36 -5.65 0.31 -8.82
N CYS A 37 -5.81 0.60 -7.52
CA CYS A 37 -5.53 1.94 -6.99
C CYS A 37 -4.08 2.39 -7.24
N HIS A 38 -3.09 1.48 -7.18
CA HIS A 38 -1.71 1.82 -7.53
C HIS A 38 -1.53 2.13 -9.01
N ARG A 39 -2.16 1.34 -9.90
CA ARG A 39 -2.10 1.60 -11.35
C ARG A 39 -2.69 2.97 -11.67
N ASN A 40 -3.82 3.32 -11.06
CA ASN A 40 -4.45 4.63 -11.21
C ASN A 40 -3.56 5.75 -10.67
N ALA A 41 -3.01 5.57 -9.46
CA ALA A 41 -2.11 6.55 -8.84
C ALA A 41 -0.84 6.79 -9.68
N PHE A 42 -0.21 5.73 -10.20
CA PHE A 42 0.99 5.86 -11.03
C PHE A 42 0.68 6.53 -12.37
N SER A 43 -0.48 6.25 -12.96
CA SER A 43 -0.96 6.96 -14.15
C SER A 43 -1.15 8.46 -13.85
N PHE A 44 -1.78 8.79 -12.72
CA PHE A 44 -1.96 10.16 -12.26
C PHE A 44 -0.63 10.89 -12.00
N PHE A 45 0.35 10.22 -11.37
CA PHE A 45 1.69 10.78 -11.15
C PHE A 45 2.53 10.88 -12.43
N GLY A 46 2.10 10.26 -13.53
CA GLY A 46 2.86 10.20 -14.78
C GLY A 46 4.08 9.28 -14.71
N GLY A 47 4.10 8.32 -13.78
CA GLY A 47 5.21 7.40 -13.62
C GLY A 47 5.13 6.54 -12.36
N VAL A 48 6.04 5.56 -12.27
CA VAL A 48 6.14 4.64 -11.13
C VAL A 48 7.30 5.10 -10.22
N PRO A 49 7.06 5.30 -8.91
CA PRO A 49 8.13 5.60 -7.98
C PRO A 49 9.06 4.40 -7.81
N ARG A 50 10.36 4.64 -7.57
CA ARG A 50 11.34 3.57 -7.32
C ARG A 50 11.01 2.73 -6.07
N GLU A 51 10.42 3.37 -5.07
CA GLU A 51 10.06 2.73 -3.80
C GLU A 51 8.65 3.15 -3.38
N VAL A 52 7.89 2.19 -2.85
CA VAL A 52 6.57 2.44 -2.26
C VAL A 52 6.61 2.02 -0.80
N LEU A 53 6.35 2.98 0.09
CA LEU A 53 6.26 2.75 1.52
C LEU A 53 4.83 2.36 1.89
N TYR A 54 4.66 1.22 2.53
CA TYR A 54 3.39 0.73 3.04
C TYR A 54 3.37 0.74 4.56
N ASP A 55 2.17 0.87 5.14
CA ASP A 55 1.95 0.49 6.53
C ASP A 55 2.03 -1.04 6.70
N ASN A 56 1.83 -1.54 7.93
CA ASN A 56 1.86 -2.99 8.21
C ASN A 56 0.49 -3.66 8.00
N MET A 57 -0.35 -3.18 7.07
CA MET A 57 -1.67 -3.77 6.85
C MET A 57 -1.61 -5.21 6.34
N LYS A 58 -2.61 -6.03 6.70
CA LYS A 58 -2.66 -7.47 6.34
C LYS A 58 -2.68 -7.73 4.82
N THR A 59 -3.23 -6.82 4.03
CA THR A 59 -3.27 -6.94 2.57
C THR A 59 -1.85 -6.85 1.96
N VAL A 60 -0.96 -6.14 2.63
CA VAL A 60 0.45 -5.92 2.26
C VAL A 60 1.37 -6.95 2.91
N VAL A 61 1.12 -7.29 4.19
CA VAL A 61 1.97 -8.15 5.02
C VAL A 61 1.28 -9.47 5.34
N SER A 62 1.95 -10.59 5.06
CA SER A 62 1.47 -11.93 5.46
C SER A 62 1.64 -12.13 6.97
N GLN A 63 0.54 -12.47 7.68
CA GLN A 63 0.53 -12.58 9.15
C GLN A 63 1.55 -13.56 9.74
N ARG A 64 1.94 -14.60 8.99
CA ARG A 64 2.89 -15.62 9.49
C ARG A 64 4.31 -15.08 9.69
N ASP A 65 4.67 -14.00 8.97
CA ASP A 65 6.04 -13.48 8.92
C ASP A 65 6.15 -12.01 9.33
N ALA A 66 5.08 -11.41 9.87
CA ALA A 66 5.04 -9.99 10.22
C ALA A 66 6.19 -9.55 11.16
N TYR A 67 6.78 -10.46 11.93
CA TYR A 67 7.85 -10.21 12.90
C TYR A 67 9.25 -10.70 12.47
N ARG A 68 9.40 -11.31 11.29
CA ARG A 68 10.70 -11.83 10.80
C ARG A 68 11.32 -10.87 9.79
N THR A 69 12.62 -10.58 9.88
CA THR A 69 13.35 -9.71 8.95
C THR A 69 13.55 -10.39 7.58
N GLY A 70 13.11 -9.77 6.48
CA GLY A 70 13.40 -10.23 5.11
C GLY A 70 12.27 -10.06 4.09
N GLN A 71 12.48 -10.59 2.88
CA GLN A 71 11.51 -10.55 1.76
C GLN A 71 10.21 -11.32 2.06
N HIS A 72 10.24 -12.29 2.98
CA HIS A 72 9.11 -13.14 3.33
C HIS A 72 7.95 -12.42 4.04
N ARG A 73 8.09 -11.13 4.37
CA ARG A 73 7.05 -10.36 5.07
C ARG A 73 5.88 -9.97 4.17
N PHE A 74 6.12 -9.70 2.89
CA PHE A 74 5.07 -9.17 2.00
C PHE A 74 4.22 -10.28 1.39
N ASN A 75 2.98 -9.92 1.05
CA ASN A 75 2.14 -10.73 0.18
C ASN A 75 2.89 -11.05 -1.13
N PRO A 76 3.02 -12.33 -1.55
CA PRO A 76 3.70 -12.69 -2.79
C PRO A 76 3.17 -11.95 -4.02
N SER A 77 1.86 -11.67 -4.08
CA SER A 77 1.27 -10.90 -5.16
C SER A 77 1.83 -9.48 -5.21
N LEU A 78 2.04 -8.84 -4.06
CA LEU A 78 2.62 -7.48 -3.99
C LEU A 78 4.06 -7.46 -4.52
N TRP A 79 4.85 -8.49 -4.21
CA TRP A 79 6.20 -8.62 -4.74
C TRP A 79 6.22 -8.77 -6.25
N GLN A 80 5.31 -9.58 -6.79
CA GLN A 80 5.19 -9.79 -8.21
C GLN A 80 4.76 -8.50 -8.93
N PHE A 81 3.76 -7.81 -8.39
CA PHE A 81 3.33 -6.51 -8.90
C PHE A 81 4.44 -5.46 -8.86
N GLY A 82 5.23 -5.42 -7.78
CA GLY A 82 6.41 -4.56 -7.68
C GLY A 82 7.44 -4.81 -8.79
N LYS A 83 7.71 -6.08 -9.11
CA LYS A 83 8.59 -6.45 -10.23
C LYS A 83 8.02 -6.04 -11.59
N GLU A 84 6.72 -6.23 -11.79
CA GLU A 84 6.04 -5.89 -13.04
C GLU A 84 6.03 -4.39 -13.31
N MET A 85 5.79 -3.58 -12.27
CA MET A 85 5.73 -2.11 -12.40
C MET A 85 7.08 -1.42 -12.22
N GLY A 86 8.09 -2.12 -11.69
CA GLY A 86 9.45 -1.59 -11.48
C GLY A 86 9.64 -0.81 -10.17
N PHE A 87 8.89 -1.13 -9.10
CA PHE A 87 9.08 -0.53 -7.77
C PHE A 87 9.46 -1.56 -6.71
N SER A 88 10.15 -1.10 -5.67
CA SER A 88 10.47 -1.91 -4.49
C SER A 88 9.50 -1.60 -3.33
N PRO A 89 8.73 -2.60 -2.83
CA PRO A 89 7.91 -2.40 -1.63
C PRO A 89 8.78 -2.30 -0.38
N ARG A 90 8.44 -1.38 0.52
CA ARG A 90 9.08 -1.19 1.82
C ARG A 90 8.02 -0.98 2.90
N LEU A 91 8.29 -1.41 4.12
CA LEU A 91 7.42 -1.16 5.27
C LEU A 91 7.88 0.08 6.02
N CYS A 92 6.92 0.92 6.42
CA CYS A 92 7.13 1.94 7.41
C CYS A 92 7.66 1.29 8.70
N ARG A 93 8.73 1.85 9.26
CA ARG A 93 9.19 1.45 10.59
C ARG A 93 8.06 1.79 11.57
N PRO A 94 7.64 0.85 12.45
CA PRO A 94 6.74 1.18 13.54
C PRO A 94 7.32 2.35 14.32
N LEU A 95 6.50 3.33 14.70
CA LEU A 95 6.93 4.41 15.56
C LEU A 95 7.41 3.79 16.88
N GLN A 96 8.71 3.85 17.14
CA GLN A 96 9.24 3.53 18.47
C GLN A 96 9.11 4.81 19.28
N GLY A 97 8.28 4.79 20.32
CA GLY A 97 8.24 5.89 21.28
C GLY A 97 9.64 6.09 21.86
N THR A 98 10.12 7.34 21.85
CA THR A 98 11.14 7.77 22.81
C THR A 98 10.46 7.79 24.18
N ASP A 99 10.90 6.90 25.07
CA ASP A 99 10.70 7.07 26.52
C ASP A 99 11.43 8.33 27.02
#